data_AF-A0A6A2F5U2-F1
#
_entry.id   AF-A0A6A2F5U2-F1
#
_cell.length_a   1.000
_cell.length_b   1.000
_cell.length_c   1.000
_cell.angle_alpha   90.00
_cell.angle_beta   90.00
_cell.angle_gamma   90.00
#
_symmetry.space_group_name_H-M   'P 1'
#
loop_
_entity.id
_entity.type
_entity.pdbx_description
1 polymer ?
#
loop_
_entity_poly.entity_id
_entity_poly.type
_entity_poly.pdbx_seq_one_letter_code
_entity_poly.pdbx_strand_id
1 'polypeptide(L)'
;MSNSAIVAIDPKNKTALKRFISLERELMKDNLYYISELDGDVSKFLSGKSLLAQNMEFGLFIATKSGKDIGRCAAIINKTYQQQKQPGSGFIGFFASADGYENEVKQLIAKAESWLKERLVSKVIAPVNGGAPNAMGFLVTAFDEDPMFPFPWTAPHYPAHFEKLNYQPTYPLWYYNVDFNGEKYKKAKAKYSNYTEATIRPISKKNWDKDIETITDILNETFVHEWEFTKMSHGAMKEFFAPMKDALAAEQILIAEANGKPVGFCLAVPDLTPLFRSFNGKIGLKALFKLITGATKKFQRAGILGIGVSDEFKGKGLAKAIAMKTYTYHESLGLKSSLYFPVNEGNSKSRGFAESIGGTGRLMYQVFDKDISQ
;
A
#
# COMPACT_ATOMS: atom_id res chain seq x y z
N MET A 1 41.31 5.09 0.90
CA MET A 1 40.14 4.18 0.74
C MET A 1 39.05 4.68 1.67
N SER A 2 37.90 5.11 1.16
CA SER A 2 36.79 5.58 2.01
C SER A 2 36.21 4.40 2.78
N ASN A 3 36.13 4.49 4.12
CA ASN A 3 35.64 3.41 4.97
C ASN A 3 34.11 3.27 4.81
N SER A 4 33.66 2.24 4.10
CA SER A 4 32.25 1.86 3.96
C SER A 4 31.93 0.68 4.89
N ALA A 5 30.77 0.71 5.54
CA ALA A 5 30.32 -0.35 6.44
C ALA A 5 28.82 -0.60 6.32
N ILE A 6 28.39 -1.85 6.50
CA ILE A 6 27.00 -2.22 6.67
C ILE A 6 26.75 -2.54 8.15
N VAL A 7 25.84 -1.80 8.76
CA VAL A 7 25.48 -1.92 10.19
C VAL A 7 24.14 -2.64 10.30
N ALA A 8 24.12 -3.77 11.01
CA ALA A 8 22.88 -4.42 11.40
C ALA A 8 22.21 -3.67 12.55
N ILE A 9 20.89 -3.49 12.47
CA ILE A 9 20.08 -2.76 13.44
C ILE A 9 19.22 -3.74 14.22
N ASP A 10 19.35 -3.74 15.53
CA ASP A 10 18.45 -4.49 16.42
C ASP A 10 17.12 -3.74 16.57
N PRO A 11 15.98 -4.29 16.11
CA PRO A 11 14.67 -3.65 16.24
C PRO A 11 14.22 -3.47 17.70
N LYS A 12 14.82 -4.17 18.67
CA LYS A 12 14.55 -3.97 20.10
C LYS A 12 15.27 -2.75 20.67
N ASN A 13 16.35 -2.30 20.03
CA ASN A 13 17.05 -1.09 20.42
C ASN A 13 16.34 0.13 19.82
N LYS A 14 15.60 0.87 20.68
CA LYS A 14 14.80 2.03 20.28
C LYS A 14 15.62 3.11 19.56
N THR A 15 16.86 3.35 19.98
CA THR A 15 17.73 4.38 19.37
C THR A 15 18.19 3.94 17.98
N ALA A 16 18.61 2.68 17.84
CA ALA A 16 19.04 2.13 16.56
C ALA A 16 17.87 2.03 15.57
N LEU A 17 16.69 1.61 16.03
CA LEU A 17 15.48 1.57 15.22
C LEU A 17 15.06 2.97 14.77
N LYS A 18 15.12 3.97 15.66
CA LYS A 18 14.84 5.36 15.29
C LYS A 18 15.78 5.87 14.19
N ARG A 19 17.09 5.56 14.29
CA ARG A 19 18.09 5.87 13.25
C ARG A 19 17.71 5.22 11.91
N PHE A 20 17.29 3.96 11.91
CA PHE A 20 16.82 3.28 10.71
C PHE A 20 15.57 3.94 10.10
N ILE A 21 14.61 4.34 10.91
CA ILE A 21 13.34 4.92 10.44
C ILE A 21 13.55 6.35 9.90
N SER A 22 14.29 7.20 10.63
CA SER A 22 14.46 8.60 10.22
C SER A 22 15.32 8.77 8.97
N LEU A 23 16.17 7.79 8.65
CA LEU A 23 17.13 7.90 7.56
C LEU A 23 16.48 8.16 6.20
N GLU A 24 15.36 7.52 5.85
CA GLU A 24 14.71 7.81 4.56
C GLU A 24 14.29 9.27 4.46
N ARG A 25 13.67 9.81 5.51
CA ARG A 25 13.30 11.21 5.56
C ARG A 25 14.52 12.13 5.48
N GLU A 26 15.64 11.76 6.07
CA GLU A 26 16.89 12.54 5.97
C GLU A 26 17.47 12.52 4.55
N LEU A 27 17.38 11.39 3.85
CA LEU A 27 17.82 11.23 2.47
C LEU A 27 16.91 11.96 1.48
N MET A 28 15.60 12.02 1.77
CA MET A 28 14.58 12.58 0.88
C MET A 28 14.15 14.01 1.24
N LYS A 29 14.76 14.63 2.26
CA LYS A 29 14.31 15.90 2.87
C LYS A 29 14.13 17.08 1.90
N ASP A 30 14.89 17.08 0.81
CA ASP A 30 14.89 18.17 -0.18
C ASP A 30 13.93 17.88 -1.35
N ASN A 31 13.26 16.72 -1.36
CA ASN A 31 12.29 16.36 -2.37
C ASN A 31 10.88 16.79 -1.96
N LEU A 32 10.24 17.62 -2.80
CA LEU A 32 8.92 18.18 -2.53
C LEU A 32 7.80 17.13 -2.54
N TYR A 33 7.95 16.02 -3.26
CA TYR A 33 6.92 14.99 -3.44
C TYR A 33 7.01 13.88 -2.39
N TYR A 34 8.15 13.77 -1.70
CA TYR A 34 8.34 12.80 -0.64
C TYR A 34 7.41 13.06 0.56
N ILE A 35 6.79 12.00 1.05
CA ILE A 35 5.92 12.00 2.23
C ILE A 35 6.36 10.86 3.12
N SER A 36 6.79 11.21 4.33
CA SER A 36 7.20 10.23 5.33
C SER A 36 6.01 9.46 5.88
N GLU A 37 6.16 8.15 6.02
CA GLU A 37 5.34 7.34 6.92
C GLU A 37 5.48 7.86 8.36
N LEU A 38 4.53 7.48 9.22
CA LEU A 38 4.58 7.82 10.64
C LEU A 38 5.61 6.96 11.36
N ASP A 39 6.58 7.61 12.02
CA ASP A 39 7.69 6.93 12.71
C ASP A 39 7.15 5.91 13.74
N GLY A 40 6.01 6.22 14.38
CA GLY A 40 5.36 5.36 15.37
C GLY A 40 4.80 4.07 14.77
N ASP A 41 4.17 4.15 13.60
CA ASP A 41 3.57 2.98 12.93
C ASP A 41 4.66 2.07 12.38
N VAL A 42 5.65 2.65 11.71
CA VAL A 42 6.83 1.90 11.22
C VAL A 42 7.58 1.26 12.39
N SER A 43 7.76 1.97 13.51
CA SER A 43 8.40 1.40 14.70
C SER A 43 7.59 0.25 15.30
N LYS A 44 6.26 0.39 15.39
CA LYS A 44 5.37 -0.66 15.92
C LYS A 44 5.44 -1.92 15.03
N PHE A 45 5.44 -1.74 13.71
CA PHE A 45 5.55 -2.82 12.74
C PHE A 45 6.91 -3.53 12.81
N LEU A 46 8.02 -2.80 12.64
CA LEU A 46 9.38 -3.37 12.60
C LEU A 46 9.85 -3.94 13.96
N SER A 47 9.24 -3.54 15.08
CA SER A 47 9.48 -4.15 16.39
C SER A 47 8.64 -5.40 16.66
N GLY A 48 7.77 -5.81 15.73
CA GLY A 48 6.90 -6.98 15.87
C GLY A 48 5.71 -6.79 16.82
N LYS A 49 5.41 -5.54 17.21
CA LYS A 49 4.31 -5.23 18.13
C LYS A 49 2.96 -5.06 17.43
N SER A 50 2.97 -4.81 16.13
CA SER A 50 1.75 -4.73 15.33
C SER A 50 1.22 -6.14 15.05
N LEU A 51 -0.11 -6.31 15.10
CA LEU A 51 -0.74 -7.54 14.63
C LEU A 51 -0.53 -7.79 13.13
N LEU A 52 -0.24 -6.74 12.34
CA LEU A 52 0.14 -6.88 10.93
C LEU A 52 1.53 -7.50 10.75
N ALA A 53 2.40 -7.41 11.76
CA ALA A 53 3.73 -8.02 11.76
C ALA A 53 3.73 -9.46 12.32
N GLN A 54 2.56 -10.01 12.64
CA GLN A 54 2.46 -11.37 13.16
C GLN A 54 3.04 -12.36 12.14
N ASN A 55 3.82 -13.32 12.64
CA ASN A 55 4.54 -14.31 11.84
C ASN A 55 5.57 -13.71 10.87
N MET A 56 6.05 -12.49 11.14
CA MET A 56 7.14 -11.88 10.38
C MET A 56 8.46 -11.85 11.16
N GLU A 57 9.56 -11.92 10.42
CA GLU A 57 10.92 -11.72 10.92
C GLU A 57 11.59 -10.59 10.13
N PHE A 58 12.39 -9.77 10.81
CA PHE A 58 13.02 -8.58 10.24
C PHE A 58 14.54 -8.61 10.44
N GLY A 59 15.29 -8.43 9.36
CA GLY A 59 16.71 -8.09 9.36
C GLY A 59 16.89 -6.65 8.87
N LEU A 60 17.29 -5.73 9.75
CA LEU A 60 17.40 -4.31 9.42
C LEU A 60 18.85 -3.91 9.18
N PHE A 61 19.13 -3.18 8.10
CA PHE A 61 20.49 -2.82 7.71
C PHE A 61 20.59 -1.34 7.31
N ILE A 62 21.69 -0.71 7.70
CA ILE A 62 22.09 0.64 7.27
C ILE A 62 23.47 0.56 6.61
N ALA A 63 23.63 1.23 5.48
CA ALA A 63 24.92 1.45 4.87
C ALA A 63 25.48 2.82 5.27
N THR A 64 26.74 2.83 5.71
CA THR A 64 27.46 4.04 6.14
C THR A 64 28.72 4.19 5.30
N LYS A 65 29.02 5.42 4.84
CA LYS A 65 30.28 5.78 4.18
C LYS A 65 30.87 7.01 4.84
N SER A 66 32.12 6.91 5.31
CA SER A 66 32.83 8.01 5.97
C SER A 66 32.01 8.64 7.13
N GLY A 67 31.34 7.79 7.93
CA GLY A 67 30.53 8.23 9.07
C GLY A 67 29.13 8.78 8.73
N LYS A 68 28.77 8.87 7.44
CA LYS A 68 27.43 9.28 6.99
C LYS A 68 26.59 8.08 6.59
N ASP A 69 25.35 8.03 7.04
CA ASP A 69 24.38 7.04 6.58
C ASP A 69 23.88 7.40 5.19
N ILE A 70 23.98 6.45 4.26
CA ILE A 70 23.72 6.67 2.84
C ILE A 70 22.65 5.74 2.28
N GLY A 71 22.15 4.78 3.08
CA GLY A 71 21.06 3.93 2.68
C GLY A 71 20.61 2.96 3.76
N ARG A 72 19.41 2.41 3.59
CA ARG A 72 18.81 1.40 4.46
C ARG A 72 17.98 0.40 3.67
N CYS A 73 17.82 -0.80 4.22
CA CYS A 73 16.79 -1.74 3.80
C CYS A 73 16.44 -2.71 4.93
N ALA A 74 15.27 -3.31 4.84
CA ALA A 74 14.85 -4.43 5.66
C ALA A 74 14.76 -5.70 4.80
N ALA A 75 15.41 -6.78 5.23
CA ALA A 75 15.07 -8.13 4.84
C ALA A 75 13.88 -8.61 5.68
N ILE A 76 12.85 -9.19 5.06
CA ILE A 76 11.60 -9.55 5.73
C ILE A 76 11.22 -10.96 5.33
N ILE A 77 10.91 -11.81 6.30
CA ILE A 77 10.22 -13.08 6.06
C ILE A 77 8.81 -12.95 6.60
N ASN A 78 7.82 -13.24 5.76
CA ASN A 78 6.43 -13.38 6.18
C ASN A 78 6.04 -14.85 6.03
N LYS A 79 5.93 -15.58 7.14
CA LYS A 79 5.65 -17.03 7.12
C LYS A 79 4.25 -17.32 6.58
N THR A 80 3.29 -16.44 6.82
CA THR A 80 1.93 -16.55 6.27
C THR A 80 1.98 -16.48 4.74
N TYR A 81 2.80 -15.57 4.19
CA TYR A 81 3.00 -15.47 2.74
C TYR A 81 3.67 -16.71 2.16
N GLN A 82 4.72 -17.21 2.80
CA GLN A 82 5.39 -18.42 2.35
C GLN A 82 4.44 -19.63 2.30
N GLN A 83 3.56 -19.75 3.28
CA GLN A 83 2.58 -20.84 3.35
C GLN A 83 1.45 -20.71 2.32
N GLN A 84 0.95 -19.50 2.09
CA GLN A 84 -0.25 -19.28 1.28
C GLN A 84 0.04 -18.98 -0.19
N LYS A 85 1.23 -18.47 -0.51
CA LYS A 85 1.56 -17.91 -1.83
C LYS A 85 2.80 -18.51 -2.43
N GLN A 86 3.94 -18.30 -1.78
CA GLN A 86 5.23 -18.64 -2.38
C GLN A 86 6.20 -19.22 -1.34
N PRO A 87 6.25 -20.55 -1.21
CA PRO A 87 7.24 -21.21 -0.37
C PRO A 87 8.66 -20.76 -0.71
N GLY A 88 9.49 -20.54 0.30
CA GLY A 88 10.87 -20.08 0.12
C GLY A 88 11.03 -18.62 -0.31
N SER A 89 9.97 -17.80 -0.35
CA SER A 89 10.09 -16.37 -0.63
C SER A 89 10.48 -15.54 0.59
N GLY A 90 11.17 -14.43 0.36
CA GLY A 90 11.35 -13.33 1.30
C GLY A 90 11.20 -11.99 0.60
N PHE A 91 11.21 -10.91 1.37
CA PHE A 91 11.09 -9.57 0.84
C PHE A 91 12.30 -8.72 1.19
N ILE A 92 12.62 -7.78 0.31
CA ILE A 92 13.38 -6.60 0.69
C ILE A 92 12.44 -5.40 0.61
N GLY A 93 12.37 -4.63 1.68
CA GLY A 93 11.50 -3.46 1.81
C GLY A 93 12.18 -2.35 2.62
N PHE A 94 11.43 -1.29 2.92
CA PHE A 94 11.92 -0.10 3.63
C PHE A 94 13.24 0.41 3.05
N PHE A 95 13.36 0.33 1.72
CA PHE A 95 14.56 0.67 0.99
C PHE A 95 14.64 2.18 0.80
N ALA A 96 15.79 2.75 1.15
CA ALA A 96 16.12 4.11 0.76
C ALA A 96 17.63 4.24 0.54
N SER A 97 18.04 5.08 -0.40
CA SER A 97 19.46 5.37 -0.66
C SER A 97 19.67 6.81 -1.14
N ALA A 98 20.82 7.39 -0.78
CA ALA A 98 21.33 8.55 -1.47
C ALA A 98 21.75 8.17 -2.90
N ASP A 99 21.66 9.12 -3.82
CA ASP A 99 22.17 8.97 -5.18
C ASP A 99 23.71 8.98 -5.21
N GLY A 100 24.32 8.31 -6.18
CA GLY A 100 25.78 8.22 -6.37
C GLY A 100 26.54 7.30 -5.39
N TYR A 101 25.84 6.38 -4.71
CA TYR A 101 26.42 5.40 -3.78
C TYR A 101 26.15 3.94 -4.23
N GLU A 102 26.30 3.66 -5.52
CA GLU A 102 25.92 2.36 -6.13
C GLU A 102 26.65 1.17 -5.49
N ASN A 103 27.93 1.32 -5.15
CA ASN A 103 28.70 0.25 -4.54
C ASN A 103 28.21 -0.07 -3.13
N GLU A 104 27.91 0.95 -2.32
CA GLU A 104 27.39 0.75 -0.97
C GLU A 104 25.95 0.21 -0.99
N VAL A 105 25.12 0.64 -1.95
CA VAL A 105 23.78 0.08 -2.16
C VAL A 105 23.86 -1.39 -2.55
N LYS A 106 24.80 -1.77 -3.43
CA LYS A 106 25.06 -3.18 -3.77
C LYS A 106 25.44 -3.99 -2.54
N GLN A 107 26.33 -3.49 -1.68
CA GLN A 107 26.73 -4.16 -0.44
C GLN A 107 25.55 -4.28 0.55
N LEU A 108 24.70 -3.27 0.63
CA LEU A 108 23.51 -3.25 1.47
C LEU A 108 22.50 -4.32 1.05
N ILE A 109 22.16 -4.38 -0.24
CA ILE A 109 21.24 -5.39 -0.79
C ILE A 109 21.83 -6.79 -0.65
N ALA A 110 23.13 -6.96 -0.95
CA ALA A 110 23.81 -8.25 -0.74
C ALA A 110 23.76 -8.73 0.72
N LYS A 111 23.89 -7.81 1.69
CA LYS A 111 23.76 -8.17 3.11
C LYS A 111 22.34 -8.64 3.47
N ALA A 112 21.32 -7.98 2.91
CA ALA A 112 19.93 -8.40 3.09
C ALA A 112 19.66 -9.76 2.43
N GLU A 113 20.17 -9.99 1.21
CA GLU A 113 20.12 -11.29 0.54
C GLU A 113 20.79 -12.39 1.38
N SER A 114 22.00 -12.15 1.91
CA SER A 114 22.68 -13.14 2.79
C SER A 114 21.85 -13.49 4.03
N TRP A 115 21.26 -12.50 4.69
CA TRP A 115 20.40 -12.73 5.85
C TRP A 115 19.17 -13.59 5.52
N LEU A 116 18.61 -13.42 4.30
CA LEU A 116 17.51 -14.23 3.79
C LEU A 116 17.97 -15.65 3.45
N LYS A 117 19.12 -15.83 2.80
CA LYS A 117 19.70 -17.15 2.49
C LYS A 117 19.99 -17.98 3.74
N GLU A 118 20.52 -17.35 4.79
CA GLU A 118 20.73 -17.98 6.11
C GLU A 118 19.41 -18.54 6.71
N ARG A 119 18.26 -18.08 6.23
CA ARG A 119 16.92 -18.53 6.62
C ARG A 119 16.20 -19.31 5.51
N LEU A 120 16.98 -19.90 4.61
CA LEU A 120 16.50 -20.80 3.56
C LEU A 120 15.54 -20.13 2.56
N VAL A 121 15.64 -18.82 2.40
CA VAL A 121 14.92 -18.10 1.33
C VAL A 121 15.65 -18.32 0.02
N SER A 122 14.92 -18.76 -1.00
CA SER A 122 15.41 -18.98 -2.36
C SER A 122 14.97 -17.89 -3.35
N LYS A 123 13.99 -17.07 -3.00
CA LYS A 123 13.50 -15.99 -3.86
C LYS A 123 13.23 -14.70 -3.08
N VAL A 124 13.66 -13.57 -3.61
CA VAL A 124 13.40 -12.24 -3.04
C VAL A 124 12.42 -11.47 -3.91
N ILE A 125 11.43 -10.82 -3.29
CA ILE A 125 10.52 -9.86 -3.95
C ILE A 125 10.77 -8.47 -3.35
N ALA A 126 10.96 -7.44 -4.19
CA ALA A 126 11.36 -6.12 -3.73
C ALA A 126 10.92 -4.98 -4.68
N PRO A 127 10.58 -3.78 -4.17
CA PRO A 127 10.45 -3.45 -2.76
C PRO A 127 9.07 -3.85 -2.24
N VAL A 128 9.01 -4.52 -1.09
CA VAL A 128 7.73 -4.85 -0.41
C VAL A 128 7.92 -4.76 1.10
N ASN A 129 7.10 -3.97 1.78
CA ASN A 129 7.14 -3.78 3.24
C ASN A 129 6.37 -4.87 4.00
N GLY A 130 6.56 -6.14 3.60
CA GLY A 130 6.01 -7.33 4.28
C GLY A 130 4.63 -7.82 3.80
N GLY A 131 3.94 -7.07 2.93
CA GLY A 131 2.69 -7.50 2.28
C GLY A 131 1.77 -6.33 1.91
N ALA A 132 0.62 -6.65 1.30
CA ALA A 132 -0.34 -5.68 0.76
C ALA A 132 -0.79 -4.54 1.70
N PRO A 133 -0.93 -4.72 3.04
CA PRO A 133 -1.33 -3.62 3.93
C PRO A 133 -0.30 -2.48 4.03
N ASN A 134 0.95 -2.75 3.65
CA ASN A 134 2.04 -1.78 3.68
C ASN A 134 2.50 -1.43 2.25
N ALA A 135 3.37 -0.43 2.14
CA ALA A 135 3.88 0.01 0.85
C ALA A 135 4.64 -1.08 0.07
N MET A 136 4.48 -1.04 -1.25
CA MET A 136 5.16 -1.92 -2.20
C MET A 136 5.36 -1.22 -3.54
N GLY A 137 6.39 -1.65 -4.26
CA GLY A 137 6.77 -1.15 -5.58
C GLY A 137 7.58 0.14 -5.53
N PHE A 138 8.52 0.28 -6.48
CA PHE A 138 9.14 1.57 -6.77
C PHE A 138 8.27 2.34 -7.75
N LEU A 139 8.12 3.64 -7.52
CA LEU A 139 7.60 4.57 -8.50
C LEU A 139 8.49 4.50 -9.76
N VAL A 140 7.86 4.34 -10.93
CA VAL A 140 8.56 4.25 -12.23
C VAL A 140 8.11 5.32 -13.22
N THR A 141 7.06 6.07 -12.89
CA THR A 141 6.54 7.21 -13.67
C THR A 141 6.07 8.31 -12.72
N ALA A 142 5.75 9.50 -13.24
CA ALA A 142 5.15 10.60 -12.45
C ALA A 142 5.99 11.01 -11.22
N PHE A 143 7.32 11.04 -11.38
CA PHE A 143 8.27 11.46 -10.33
C PHE A 143 8.13 12.93 -9.94
N ASP A 144 7.46 13.72 -10.77
CA ASP A 144 7.15 15.14 -10.65
C ASP A 144 5.69 15.41 -10.23
N GLU A 145 5.02 14.39 -9.70
CA GLU A 145 3.65 14.49 -9.18
C GLU A 145 3.54 14.03 -7.72
N ASP A 146 2.55 14.56 -7.00
CA ASP A 146 2.23 14.05 -5.67
C ASP A 146 1.67 12.61 -5.77
N PRO A 147 2.26 11.63 -5.08
CA PRO A 147 1.65 10.30 -5.01
C PRO A 147 0.30 10.40 -4.31
N MET A 148 -0.57 9.43 -4.54
CA MET A 148 -1.81 9.32 -3.79
C MET A 148 -1.64 8.33 -2.64
N PHE A 149 -1.98 8.78 -1.43
CA PHE A 149 -2.04 7.93 -0.24
C PHE A 149 -2.84 6.63 -0.51
N PRO A 150 -2.38 5.46 -0.03
CA PRO A 150 -1.24 5.25 0.86
C PRO A 150 0.11 5.00 0.16
N PHE A 151 0.22 5.20 -1.15
CA PHE A 151 1.43 4.81 -1.87
C PHE A 151 2.56 5.83 -1.75
N PRO A 152 3.80 5.36 -1.62
CA PRO A 152 4.94 6.24 -1.39
C PRO A 152 5.40 6.90 -2.69
N TRP A 153 6.03 8.05 -2.58
CA TRP A 153 6.96 8.51 -3.62
C TRP A 153 8.31 7.83 -3.37
N THR A 154 8.96 7.31 -4.42
CA THR A 154 10.31 6.75 -4.33
C THR A 154 11.23 7.38 -5.36
N ALA A 155 12.52 7.47 -5.06
CA ALA A 155 13.44 8.20 -5.91
C ALA A 155 13.69 7.52 -7.27
N PRO A 156 13.88 8.29 -8.37
CA PRO A 156 14.02 7.76 -9.72
C PRO A 156 15.19 6.76 -9.92
N HIS A 157 16.24 6.87 -9.10
CA HIS A 157 17.40 5.99 -9.20
C HIS A 157 17.20 4.62 -8.53
N TYR A 158 16.12 4.44 -7.74
CA TYR A 158 15.89 3.20 -7.00
C TYR A 158 15.69 1.96 -7.90
N PRO A 159 14.81 1.97 -8.93
CA PRO A 159 14.64 0.82 -9.82
C PRO A 159 15.95 0.35 -10.45
N ALA A 160 16.77 1.30 -10.92
CA ALA A 160 18.03 1.01 -11.59
C ALA A 160 19.05 0.27 -10.68
N HIS A 161 19.00 0.47 -9.36
CA HIS A 161 19.83 -0.32 -8.44
C HIS A 161 19.46 -1.80 -8.46
N PHE A 162 18.16 -2.12 -8.50
CA PHE A 162 17.67 -3.49 -8.46
C PHE A 162 17.90 -4.18 -9.82
N GLU A 163 17.64 -3.50 -10.93
CA GLU A 163 17.92 -4.01 -12.28
C GLU A 163 19.40 -4.38 -12.45
N LYS A 164 20.33 -3.52 -12.02
CA LYS A 164 21.79 -3.79 -12.03
C LYS A 164 22.21 -4.99 -11.17
N LEU A 165 21.36 -5.40 -10.23
CA LEU A 165 21.57 -6.57 -9.36
C LEU A 165 20.79 -7.80 -9.83
N ASN A 166 20.33 -7.79 -11.08
CA ASN A 166 19.59 -8.85 -11.78
C ASN A 166 18.19 -9.12 -11.21
N TYR A 167 17.59 -8.17 -10.50
CA TYR A 167 16.17 -8.23 -10.18
C TYR A 167 15.35 -7.98 -11.44
N GLN A 168 14.39 -8.87 -11.72
CA GLN A 168 13.50 -8.78 -12.87
C GLN A 168 12.25 -7.98 -12.51
N PRO A 169 11.77 -7.05 -13.37
CA PRO A 169 10.49 -6.38 -13.15
C PRO A 169 9.33 -7.36 -13.34
N THR A 170 8.64 -7.72 -12.26
CA THR A 170 7.71 -8.87 -12.26
C THR A 170 6.26 -8.50 -11.93
N TYR A 171 6.02 -7.51 -11.08
CA TYR A 171 4.65 -7.11 -10.71
C TYR A 171 4.43 -5.60 -10.97
N PRO A 172 4.01 -5.25 -12.20
CA PRO A 172 3.60 -3.89 -12.54
C PRO A 172 2.23 -3.55 -11.93
N LEU A 173 2.14 -2.39 -11.28
CA LEU A 173 0.94 -1.89 -10.62
C LEU A 173 0.43 -0.62 -11.32
N TRP A 174 -0.78 -0.73 -11.87
CA TRP A 174 -1.47 0.28 -12.65
C TRP A 174 -2.45 1.10 -11.82
N TYR A 175 -2.58 2.37 -12.21
CA TYR A 175 -3.48 3.33 -11.59
C TYR A 175 -4.39 3.87 -12.66
N TYR A 176 -5.69 3.79 -12.42
CA TYR A 176 -6.69 4.30 -13.35
C TYR A 176 -7.30 5.58 -12.80
N ASN A 177 -7.40 6.60 -13.65
CA ASN A 177 -8.21 7.79 -13.37
C ASN A 177 -9.55 7.69 -14.12
N VAL A 178 -10.65 7.78 -13.38
CA VAL A 178 -12.01 7.77 -13.93
C VAL A 178 -12.53 9.21 -13.97
N ASP A 179 -12.62 9.79 -15.16
CA ASP A 179 -13.21 11.12 -15.37
C ASP A 179 -14.73 11.04 -15.36
N PHE A 180 -15.37 11.81 -14.47
CA PHE A 180 -16.82 11.82 -14.30
C PHE A 180 -17.55 12.50 -15.47
N ASN A 181 -16.85 13.27 -16.29
CA ASN A 181 -17.42 13.81 -17.53
C ASN A 181 -17.37 12.82 -18.71
N GLY A 182 -16.60 11.74 -18.59
CA GLY A 182 -16.43 10.75 -19.64
C GLY A 182 -17.72 10.00 -19.98
N GLU A 183 -17.93 9.70 -21.27
CA GLU A 183 -19.14 9.02 -21.74
C GLU A 183 -19.32 7.62 -21.14
N LYS A 184 -18.23 6.85 -21.03
CA LYS A 184 -18.25 5.51 -20.44
C LYS A 184 -18.69 5.54 -18.97
N TYR A 185 -18.19 6.53 -18.21
CA TYR A 185 -18.62 6.75 -16.83
C TYR A 185 -20.11 7.06 -16.74
N LYS A 186 -20.59 8.05 -17.52
CA LYS A 186 -22.01 8.43 -17.54
C LYS A 186 -22.93 7.26 -17.89
N LYS A 187 -22.55 6.44 -18.88
CA LYS A 187 -23.27 5.21 -19.25
C LYS A 187 -23.27 4.19 -18.11
N ALA A 188 -22.14 3.98 -17.45
CA ALA A 188 -22.05 3.08 -16.30
C ALA A 188 -22.90 3.57 -15.12
N LYS A 189 -22.84 4.85 -14.79
CA LYS A 189 -23.65 5.49 -13.73
C LYS A 189 -25.14 5.29 -14.00
N ALA A 190 -25.62 5.64 -15.20
CA ALA A 190 -27.01 5.46 -15.57
C ALA A 190 -27.49 3.99 -15.45
N LYS A 191 -26.62 3.02 -15.79
CA LYS A 191 -26.95 1.60 -15.74
C LYS A 191 -26.93 1.00 -14.33
N TYR A 192 -25.99 1.41 -13.49
CA TYR A 192 -25.70 0.71 -12.23
C TYR A 192 -26.05 1.48 -10.95
N SER A 193 -26.47 2.76 -11.03
CA SER A 193 -26.87 3.52 -9.84
C SER A 193 -28.13 2.98 -9.15
N ASN A 194 -29.03 2.33 -9.88
CA ASN A 194 -30.28 1.75 -9.36
C ASN A 194 -30.22 0.21 -9.30
N TYR A 195 -29.08 -0.33 -8.87
CA TYR A 195 -28.90 -1.78 -8.75
C TYR A 195 -29.81 -2.36 -7.64
N THR A 196 -30.59 -3.39 -7.96
CA THR A 196 -31.64 -3.95 -7.08
C THR A 196 -31.33 -5.32 -6.49
N GLU A 197 -30.34 -6.06 -7.03
CA GLU A 197 -30.05 -7.43 -6.58
C GLU A 197 -29.31 -7.48 -5.23
N ALA A 198 -28.78 -6.35 -4.77
CA ALA A 198 -28.14 -6.22 -3.46
C ALA A 198 -28.35 -4.83 -2.87
N THR A 199 -28.42 -4.76 -1.54
CA THR A 199 -28.40 -3.50 -0.80
C THR A 199 -26.96 -3.06 -0.58
N ILE A 200 -26.59 -1.90 -1.09
CA ILE A 200 -25.26 -1.31 -0.87
C ILE A 200 -25.39 -0.24 0.21
N ARG A 201 -24.69 -0.39 1.33
CA ARG A 201 -24.75 0.54 2.47
C ARG A 201 -23.35 1.02 2.89
N PRO A 202 -23.23 2.24 3.44
CA PRO A 202 -22.00 2.66 4.12
C PRO A 202 -21.70 1.81 5.35
N ILE A 203 -20.44 1.81 5.78
CA ILE A 203 -20.02 1.26 7.06
C ILE A 203 -20.71 2.00 8.22
N SER A 204 -21.09 1.27 9.26
CA SER A 204 -21.65 1.82 10.48
C SER A 204 -20.53 2.25 11.43
N LYS A 205 -20.39 3.56 11.66
CA LYS A 205 -19.46 4.08 12.69
C LYS A 205 -19.81 3.61 14.11
N LYS A 206 -21.10 3.30 14.36
CA LYS A 206 -21.59 2.74 15.63
C LYS A 206 -21.23 1.26 15.79
N ASN A 207 -21.35 0.48 14.71
CA ASN A 207 -21.05 -0.95 14.69
C ASN A 207 -19.71 -1.25 13.99
N TRP A 208 -18.74 -0.36 14.16
CA TRP A 208 -17.49 -0.34 13.39
C TRP A 208 -16.80 -1.69 13.35
N ASP A 209 -16.52 -2.28 14.53
CA ASP A 209 -15.77 -3.53 14.64
C ASP A 209 -16.46 -4.69 13.92
N LYS A 210 -17.80 -4.77 14.00
CA LYS A 210 -18.59 -5.81 13.32
C LYS A 210 -18.55 -5.65 11.80
N ASP A 211 -18.66 -4.42 11.32
CA ASP A 211 -18.56 -4.15 9.89
C ASP A 211 -17.12 -4.36 9.37
N ILE A 212 -16.08 -4.09 10.19
CA ILE A 212 -14.69 -4.43 9.85
C ILE A 212 -14.48 -5.94 9.77
N GLU A 213 -15.04 -6.72 10.71
CA GLU A 213 -15.04 -8.20 10.61
C GLU A 213 -15.70 -8.66 9.32
N THR A 214 -16.88 -8.12 9.01
CA THR A 214 -17.61 -8.40 7.77
C THR A 214 -16.77 -8.10 6.52
N ILE A 215 -16.14 -6.92 6.45
CA ILE A 215 -15.27 -6.55 5.33
C ILE A 215 -14.07 -7.48 5.26
N THR A 216 -13.49 -7.84 6.41
CA THR A 216 -12.32 -8.73 6.48
C THR A 216 -12.63 -10.10 5.88
N ASP A 217 -13.81 -10.65 6.16
CA ASP A 217 -14.23 -11.95 5.62
C ASP A 217 -14.35 -11.91 4.09
N ILE A 218 -15.06 -10.91 3.55
CA ILE A 218 -15.24 -10.75 2.10
C ILE A 218 -13.89 -10.45 1.42
N LEU A 219 -13.04 -9.63 2.02
CA LEU A 219 -11.72 -9.30 1.51
C LEU A 219 -10.82 -10.54 1.47
N ASN A 220 -10.82 -11.36 2.53
CA ASN A 220 -10.07 -12.62 2.58
C ASN A 220 -10.57 -13.65 1.55
N GLU A 221 -11.86 -13.65 1.22
CA GLU A 221 -12.45 -14.48 0.17
C GLU A 221 -12.05 -13.99 -1.23
N THR A 222 -12.18 -12.68 -1.46
CA THR A 222 -12.13 -12.12 -2.82
C THR A 222 -10.72 -11.77 -3.30
N PHE A 223 -9.78 -11.48 -2.39
CA PHE A 223 -8.39 -11.13 -2.72
C PHE A 223 -7.42 -12.31 -2.59
N VAL A 224 -7.90 -13.53 -2.29
CA VAL A 224 -7.07 -14.72 -2.07
C VAL A 224 -6.18 -15.08 -3.28
N HIS A 225 -6.49 -14.59 -4.47
CA HIS A 225 -5.70 -14.84 -5.68
C HIS A 225 -4.71 -13.73 -6.02
N GLU A 226 -4.80 -12.56 -5.39
CA GLU A 226 -3.83 -11.47 -5.60
C GLU A 226 -2.47 -11.90 -5.01
N TRP A 227 -1.39 -11.68 -5.75
CA TRP A 227 -0.08 -12.23 -5.42
C TRP A 227 0.46 -11.64 -4.11
N GLU A 228 0.14 -10.39 -3.82
CA GLU A 228 0.58 -9.61 -2.66
C GLU A 228 -0.23 -9.90 -1.39
N PHE A 229 -1.39 -10.54 -1.53
CA PHE A 229 -2.42 -10.58 -0.50
C PHE A 229 -2.38 -11.87 0.31
N THR A 230 -2.13 -11.80 1.62
CA THR A 230 -2.33 -12.92 2.54
C THR A 230 -3.57 -12.70 3.39
N LYS A 231 -4.24 -13.80 3.77
CA LYS A 231 -5.39 -13.71 4.68
C LYS A 231 -5.02 -12.98 5.96
N MET A 232 -5.83 -12.01 6.35
CA MET A 232 -5.63 -11.22 7.57
C MET A 232 -6.63 -11.64 8.65
N SER A 233 -6.18 -11.61 9.90
CA SER A 233 -7.05 -11.82 11.04
C SER A 233 -7.93 -10.60 11.28
N HIS A 234 -9.09 -10.80 11.90
CA HIS A 234 -9.96 -9.69 12.32
C HIS A 234 -9.22 -8.71 13.24
N GLY A 235 -8.36 -9.19 14.13
CA GLY A 235 -7.56 -8.34 15.01
C GLY A 235 -6.59 -7.44 14.24
N ALA A 236 -5.89 -7.98 13.25
CA ALA A 236 -4.99 -7.21 12.40
C ALA A 236 -5.75 -6.15 11.59
N MET A 237 -6.94 -6.48 11.07
CA MET A 237 -7.77 -5.54 10.33
C MET A 237 -8.38 -4.46 11.22
N LYS A 238 -8.80 -4.78 12.44
CA LYS A 238 -9.22 -3.78 13.43
C LYS A 238 -8.09 -2.81 13.76
N GLU A 239 -6.87 -3.31 13.93
CA GLU A 239 -5.69 -2.46 14.15
C GLU A 239 -5.45 -1.54 12.96
N PHE A 240 -5.48 -2.07 11.73
CA PHE A 240 -5.28 -1.30 10.50
C PHE A 240 -6.34 -0.20 10.31
N PHE A 241 -7.61 -0.51 10.58
CA PHE A 241 -8.72 0.42 10.38
C PHE A 241 -8.96 1.37 11.56
N ALA A 242 -8.35 1.14 12.73
CA ALA A 242 -8.59 1.97 13.91
C ALA A 242 -8.35 3.48 13.68
N PRO A 243 -7.25 3.92 13.03
CA PRO A 243 -7.03 5.34 12.75
C PRO A 243 -8.04 5.93 11.75
N MET A 244 -8.64 5.07 10.91
CA MET A 244 -9.57 5.47 9.86
C MET A 244 -10.99 5.70 10.37
N LYS A 245 -11.33 5.22 11.57
CA LYS A 245 -12.68 5.32 12.14
C LYS A 245 -13.17 6.77 12.20
N ASP A 246 -12.34 7.69 12.65
CA ASP A 246 -12.73 9.10 12.76
C ASP A 246 -12.25 9.92 11.56
N ALA A 247 -11.21 9.45 10.86
CA ALA A 247 -10.64 10.15 9.72
C ALA A 247 -11.48 10.02 8.44
N LEU A 248 -12.12 8.88 8.19
CA LEU A 248 -12.85 8.61 6.95
C LEU A 248 -14.35 8.84 7.10
N ALA A 249 -14.98 9.42 6.08
CA ALA A 249 -16.44 9.40 5.96
C ALA A 249 -16.95 7.96 5.80
N ALA A 250 -18.17 7.68 6.26
CA ALA A 250 -18.73 6.33 6.18
C ALA A 250 -18.92 5.89 4.71
N GLU A 251 -19.25 6.83 3.84
CA GLU A 251 -19.50 6.62 2.40
C GLU A 251 -18.25 6.18 1.62
N GLN A 252 -17.06 6.33 2.22
CA GLN A 252 -15.80 5.82 1.64
C GLN A 252 -15.66 4.30 1.80
N ILE A 253 -16.40 3.68 2.73
CA ILE A 253 -16.33 2.24 2.98
C ILE A 253 -17.74 1.68 2.82
N LEU A 254 -17.95 0.88 1.78
CA LEU A 254 -19.26 0.32 1.45
C LEU A 254 -19.25 -1.19 1.68
N ILE A 255 -20.40 -1.71 2.11
CA ILE A 255 -20.72 -3.13 2.20
C ILE A 255 -21.95 -3.38 1.32
N ALA A 256 -21.90 -4.42 0.50
CA ALA A 256 -23.04 -4.90 -0.26
C ALA A 256 -23.59 -6.17 0.39
N GLU A 257 -24.90 -6.21 0.60
CA GLU A 257 -25.61 -7.32 1.23
C GLU A 257 -26.73 -7.82 0.32
N ALA A 258 -26.80 -9.13 0.10
CA ALA A 258 -27.89 -9.79 -0.61
C ALA A 258 -28.44 -10.92 0.26
N ASN A 259 -29.76 -11.01 0.39
CA ASN A 259 -30.43 -12.01 1.24
C ASN A 259 -29.89 -12.06 2.68
N GLY A 260 -29.57 -10.89 3.25
CA GLY A 260 -29.02 -10.77 4.60
C GLY A 260 -27.56 -11.23 4.76
N LYS A 261 -26.87 -11.56 3.67
CA LYS A 261 -25.45 -11.96 3.67
C LYS A 261 -24.58 -10.89 3.02
N PRO A 262 -23.42 -10.55 3.59
CA PRO A 262 -22.42 -9.72 2.93
C PRO A 262 -21.88 -10.42 1.69
N VAL A 263 -21.92 -9.74 0.54
CA VAL A 263 -21.52 -10.27 -0.79
C VAL A 263 -20.56 -9.35 -1.54
N GLY A 264 -20.22 -8.20 -0.97
CA GLY A 264 -19.23 -7.32 -1.55
C GLY A 264 -18.81 -6.19 -0.61
N PHE A 265 -17.69 -5.56 -0.94
CA PHE A 265 -17.21 -4.37 -0.25
C PHE A 265 -16.52 -3.41 -1.21
N CYS A 266 -16.39 -2.16 -0.81
CA CYS A 266 -15.47 -1.21 -1.39
C CYS A 266 -14.77 -0.43 -0.29
N LEU A 267 -13.45 -0.32 -0.39
CA LEU A 267 -12.62 0.55 0.39
C LEU A 267 -12.10 1.66 -0.51
N ALA A 268 -12.59 2.88 -0.30
CA ALA A 268 -12.06 4.08 -0.89
C ALA A 268 -11.39 4.94 0.17
N VAL A 269 -10.44 5.75 -0.26
CA VAL A 269 -9.69 6.66 0.60
C VAL A 269 -9.65 8.05 -0.04
N PRO A 270 -9.83 9.11 0.75
CA PRO A 270 -9.47 10.45 0.33
C PRO A 270 -7.95 10.56 0.22
N ASP A 271 -7.49 11.49 -0.58
CA ASP A 271 -6.07 11.81 -0.63
C ASP A 271 -5.63 12.55 0.64
N LEU A 272 -4.90 11.83 1.49
CA LEU A 272 -4.37 12.36 2.74
C LEU A 272 -2.95 12.90 2.60
N THR A 273 -2.37 12.89 1.39
CA THR A 273 -1.02 13.41 1.10
C THR A 273 -0.75 14.80 1.72
N PRO A 274 -1.63 15.82 1.56
CA PRO A 274 -1.40 17.13 2.15
C PRO A 274 -1.33 17.12 3.69
N LEU A 275 -2.10 16.23 4.32
CA LEU A 275 -2.12 16.09 5.77
C LEU A 275 -0.82 15.42 6.27
N PHE A 276 -0.44 14.29 5.70
CA PHE A 276 0.77 13.55 6.07
C PHE A 276 2.05 14.36 5.81
N ARG A 277 2.08 15.17 4.75
CA ARG A 277 3.17 16.13 4.50
C ARG A 277 3.39 17.07 5.68
N SER A 278 2.32 17.51 6.33
CA SER A 278 2.42 18.40 7.49
C SER A 278 2.94 17.72 8.76
N PHE A 279 2.99 16.38 8.80
CA PHE A 279 3.44 15.61 9.97
C PHE A 279 4.95 15.38 9.94
N ASN A 280 5.55 15.31 8.75
CA ASN A 280 6.97 15.00 8.58
C ASN A 280 7.42 13.78 9.41
N GLY A 281 6.58 12.74 9.41
CA GLY A 281 6.72 11.48 10.15
C GLY A 281 6.43 11.51 11.65
N LYS A 282 6.01 12.65 12.22
CA LYS A 282 5.65 12.77 13.65
C LYS A 282 4.27 13.40 13.82
N ILE A 283 3.36 12.70 14.52
CA ILE A 283 2.08 13.30 14.92
C ILE A 283 2.31 14.16 16.16
N GLY A 284 2.37 15.48 15.99
CA GLY A 284 2.26 16.45 17.07
C GLY A 284 0.80 16.78 17.44
N LEU A 285 0.58 17.51 18.53
CA LEU A 285 -0.77 17.91 18.97
C LEU A 285 -1.55 18.69 17.89
N LYS A 286 -0.88 19.53 17.10
CA LYS A 286 -1.49 20.26 15.97
C LYS A 286 -1.93 19.33 14.83
N ALA A 287 -1.15 18.28 14.57
CA ALA A 287 -1.45 17.27 13.56
C ALA A 287 -2.67 16.43 13.97
N LEU A 288 -2.71 16.02 15.24
CA LEU A 288 -3.86 15.34 15.83
C LEU A 288 -5.11 16.22 15.80
N PHE A 289 -4.98 17.52 16.11
CA PHE A 289 -6.09 18.46 16.01
C PHE A 289 -6.63 18.59 14.57
N LYS A 290 -5.77 18.68 13.55
CA LYS A 290 -6.20 18.68 12.13
C LYS A 290 -6.96 17.40 11.74
N LEU A 291 -6.51 16.25 12.24
CA LEU A 291 -7.16 14.96 12.00
C LEU A 291 -8.56 14.92 12.64
N ILE A 292 -8.68 15.36 13.89
CA ILE A 292 -9.95 15.38 14.66
C ILE A 292 -10.92 16.46 14.15
N THR A 293 -10.43 17.61 13.70
CA THR A 293 -11.27 18.71 13.19
C THR A 293 -11.80 18.48 11.78
N GLY A 294 -11.54 17.32 11.18
CA GLY A 294 -12.12 16.92 9.90
C GLY A 294 -11.47 17.56 8.69
N ALA A 295 -10.17 17.90 8.76
CA ALA A 295 -9.40 18.29 7.57
C ALA A 295 -9.45 17.19 6.48
N THR A 296 -9.73 15.95 6.87
CA THR A 296 -9.96 14.79 5.98
C THR A 296 -11.30 14.82 5.24
N LYS A 297 -12.22 15.74 5.59
CA LYS A 297 -13.55 15.87 4.97
C LYS A 297 -13.56 16.79 3.75
N LYS A 298 -12.47 17.52 3.49
CA LYS A 298 -12.27 18.35 2.29
C LYS A 298 -10.99 17.89 1.59
N PHE A 299 -11.14 17.11 0.53
CA PHE A 299 -10.05 16.59 -0.27
C PHE A 299 -10.27 16.92 -1.75
N GLN A 300 -9.18 17.05 -2.49
CA GLN A 300 -9.20 17.35 -3.94
C GLN A 300 -9.03 16.10 -4.80
N ARG A 301 -8.61 14.98 -4.20
CA ARG A 301 -8.45 13.68 -4.85
C ARG A 301 -8.96 12.60 -3.92
N ALA A 302 -9.48 11.52 -4.49
CA ALA A 302 -9.88 10.30 -3.79
C ALA A 302 -9.81 9.13 -4.76
N GLY A 303 -9.97 7.93 -4.24
CA GLY A 303 -9.99 6.75 -5.09
C GLY A 303 -10.28 5.47 -4.32
N ILE A 304 -10.67 4.47 -5.07
CA ILE A 304 -10.96 3.12 -4.59
C ILE A 304 -9.64 2.37 -4.48
N LEU A 305 -9.30 1.97 -3.26
CA LEU A 305 -8.13 1.15 -2.91
C LEU A 305 -8.39 -0.35 -3.14
N GLY A 306 -9.65 -0.77 -2.97
CA GLY A 306 -10.04 -2.16 -3.15
C GLY A 306 -11.54 -2.31 -3.32
N ILE A 307 -11.93 -3.18 -4.24
CA ILE A 307 -13.33 -3.58 -4.44
C ILE A 307 -13.38 -5.09 -4.63
N GLY A 308 -14.22 -5.75 -3.83
CA GLY A 308 -14.38 -7.20 -3.88
C GLY A 308 -15.86 -7.55 -3.91
N VAL A 309 -16.20 -8.57 -4.70
CA VAL A 309 -17.54 -9.18 -4.72
C VAL A 309 -17.38 -10.69 -4.69
N SER A 310 -18.27 -11.36 -3.97
CA SER A 310 -18.30 -12.82 -3.88
C SER A 310 -18.46 -13.45 -5.27
N ASP A 311 -18.04 -14.70 -5.40
CA ASP A 311 -18.10 -15.42 -6.68
C ASP A 311 -19.50 -15.46 -7.28
N GLU A 312 -20.54 -15.59 -6.44
CA GLU A 312 -21.95 -15.60 -6.86
C GLU A 312 -22.36 -14.30 -7.59
N PHE A 313 -21.73 -13.17 -7.28
CA PHE A 313 -22.06 -11.86 -7.83
C PHE A 313 -21.06 -11.38 -8.90
N LYS A 314 -20.05 -12.19 -9.24
CA LYS A 314 -19.15 -11.89 -10.36
C LYS A 314 -19.93 -11.84 -11.68
N GLY A 315 -19.65 -10.83 -12.51
CA GLY A 315 -20.32 -10.63 -13.80
C GLY A 315 -21.74 -10.05 -13.73
N LYS A 316 -22.39 -10.01 -12.55
CA LYS A 316 -23.75 -9.47 -12.38
C LYS A 316 -23.81 -7.94 -12.28
N GLY A 317 -22.66 -7.27 -12.28
CA GLY A 317 -22.58 -5.80 -12.23
C GLY A 317 -22.53 -5.20 -10.83
N LEU A 318 -22.57 -6.01 -9.75
CA LEU A 318 -22.49 -5.54 -8.38
C LEU A 318 -21.25 -4.66 -8.11
N ALA A 319 -20.07 -5.09 -8.57
CA ALA A 319 -18.85 -4.28 -8.43
C ALA A 319 -18.98 -2.89 -9.09
N LYS A 320 -19.66 -2.80 -10.24
CA LYS A 320 -19.92 -1.50 -10.89
C LYS A 320 -20.91 -0.67 -10.08
N ALA A 321 -21.96 -1.28 -9.54
CA ALA A 321 -22.92 -0.60 -8.70
C ALA A 321 -22.28 -0.01 -7.43
N ILE A 322 -21.43 -0.79 -6.74
CA ILE A 322 -20.68 -0.33 -5.58
C ILE A 322 -19.76 0.84 -5.96
N ALA A 323 -18.98 0.71 -7.03
CA ALA A 323 -18.10 1.78 -7.48
C ALA A 323 -18.87 3.05 -7.90
N MET A 324 -20.00 2.92 -8.59
CA MET A 324 -20.83 4.08 -8.96
C MET A 324 -21.38 4.79 -7.73
N LYS A 325 -21.72 4.07 -6.66
CA LYS A 325 -22.13 4.68 -5.39
C LYS A 325 -20.98 5.47 -4.76
N THR A 326 -19.77 4.91 -4.73
CA THR A 326 -18.57 5.61 -4.25
C THR A 326 -18.24 6.84 -5.09
N TYR A 327 -18.26 6.73 -6.42
CA TYR A 327 -17.95 7.86 -7.29
C TYR A 327 -19.03 8.94 -7.28
N THR A 328 -20.30 8.57 -7.12
CA THR A 328 -21.38 9.56 -6.92
C THR A 328 -21.18 10.34 -5.62
N TYR A 329 -20.66 9.69 -4.56
CA TYR A 329 -20.25 10.39 -3.34
C TYR A 329 -19.04 11.31 -3.59
N HIS A 330 -18.05 10.90 -4.37
CA HIS A 330 -16.92 11.77 -4.75
C HIS A 330 -17.37 12.97 -5.60
N GLU A 331 -18.28 12.77 -6.55
CA GLU A 331 -18.91 13.85 -7.34
C GLU A 331 -19.67 14.84 -6.46
N SER A 332 -20.40 14.37 -5.44
CA SER A 332 -21.16 15.26 -4.55
C SER A 332 -20.27 16.15 -3.69
N LEU A 333 -18.99 15.78 -3.53
CA LEU A 333 -17.95 16.59 -2.91
C LEU A 333 -17.27 17.56 -3.89
N GLY A 334 -17.69 17.59 -5.15
CA GLY A 334 -17.16 18.46 -6.19
C GLY A 334 -15.92 17.92 -6.91
N LEU A 335 -15.56 16.64 -6.71
CA LEU A 335 -14.48 16.02 -7.48
C LEU A 335 -14.90 15.85 -8.94
N LYS A 336 -13.92 16.01 -9.85
CA LYS A 336 -14.10 15.81 -11.30
C LYS A 336 -13.71 14.42 -11.77
N SER A 337 -12.89 13.74 -10.98
CA SER A 337 -12.45 12.37 -11.23
C SER A 337 -12.12 11.68 -9.91
N SER A 338 -11.92 10.36 -10.00
CA SER A 338 -11.48 9.55 -8.87
C SER A 338 -10.62 8.40 -9.37
N LEU A 339 -9.67 7.98 -8.54
CA LEU A 339 -8.73 6.92 -8.89
C LEU A 339 -9.32 5.52 -8.61
N TYR A 340 -8.77 4.52 -9.28
CA TYR A 340 -8.95 3.10 -9.02
C TYR A 340 -7.57 2.43 -9.05
N PHE A 341 -7.09 1.99 -7.88
CA PHE A 341 -5.70 1.60 -7.69
C PHE A 341 -5.49 0.80 -6.40
N PRO A 342 -4.38 0.05 -6.27
CA PRO A 342 -3.52 -0.39 -7.35
C PRO A 342 -4.19 -1.54 -8.12
N VAL A 343 -3.83 -1.70 -9.38
CA VAL A 343 -4.29 -2.83 -10.20
C VAL A 343 -3.08 -3.55 -10.76
N ASN A 344 -2.86 -4.80 -10.33
CA ASN A 344 -1.82 -5.63 -10.92
C ASN A 344 -2.08 -5.84 -12.42
N GLU A 345 -1.05 -5.74 -13.26
CA GLU A 345 -1.16 -5.93 -14.71
C GLU A 345 -1.78 -7.27 -15.09
N GLY A 346 -1.43 -8.34 -14.36
CA GLY A 346 -1.97 -9.69 -14.58
C GLY A 346 -3.46 -9.83 -14.21
N ASN A 347 -4.04 -8.86 -13.50
CA ASN A 347 -5.45 -8.88 -13.10
C ASN A 347 -6.35 -8.31 -14.22
N SER A 348 -6.50 -9.09 -15.29
CA SER A 348 -7.30 -8.69 -16.47
C SER A 348 -8.76 -8.34 -16.13
N LYS A 349 -9.35 -8.96 -15.10
CA LYS A 349 -10.71 -8.67 -14.63
C LYS A 349 -10.81 -7.28 -14.02
N SER A 350 -9.88 -6.91 -13.12
CA SER A 350 -9.84 -5.59 -12.50
C SER A 350 -9.49 -4.48 -13.51
N ARG A 351 -8.57 -4.75 -14.43
CA ARG A 351 -8.26 -3.84 -15.54
C ARG A 351 -9.46 -3.61 -16.44
N GLY A 352 -10.09 -4.68 -16.94
CA GLY A 352 -11.27 -4.59 -17.78
C GLY A 352 -12.45 -3.92 -17.06
N PHE A 353 -12.57 -4.11 -15.74
CA PHE A 353 -13.52 -3.36 -14.91
C PHE A 353 -13.26 -1.85 -15.00
N ALA A 354 -12.03 -1.40 -14.69
CA ALA A 354 -11.66 0.02 -14.71
C ALA A 354 -11.85 0.65 -16.10
N GLU A 355 -11.37 0.00 -17.15
CA GLU A 355 -11.50 0.48 -18.53
C GLU A 355 -12.97 0.54 -18.99
N SER A 356 -13.82 -0.39 -18.53
CA SER A 356 -15.24 -0.43 -18.89
C SER A 356 -16.05 0.72 -18.29
N ILE A 357 -15.57 1.35 -17.21
CA ILE A 357 -16.19 2.53 -16.60
C ILE A 357 -15.51 3.84 -17.03
N GLY A 358 -14.60 3.79 -18.00
CA GLY A 358 -13.90 4.96 -18.52
C GLY A 358 -12.57 5.29 -17.83
N GLY A 359 -12.04 4.37 -17.03
CA GLY A 359 -10.72 4.50 -16.42
C GLY A 359 -9.62 4.58 -17.48
N THR A 360 -8.73 5.56 -17.33
CA THR A 360 -7.50 5.70 -18.12
C THR A 360 -6.31 5.31 -17.24
N GLY A 361 -5.61 4.24 -17.63
CA GLY A 361 -4.57 3.61 -16.83
C GLY A 361 -3.18 4.15 -17.14
N ARG A 362 -2.33 4.27 -16.10
CA ARG A 362 -0.87 4.37 -16.25
C ARG A 362 -0.15 3.43 -15.30
N LEU A 363 0.96 2.84 -15.74
CA LEU A 363 1.87 2.10 -14.87
C LEU A 363 2.49 3.10 -13.89
N MET A 364 2.31 2.88 -12.60
CA MET A 364 2.85 3.76 -11.56
C MET A 364 3.99 3.12 -10.80
N TYR A 365 3.80 1.87 -10.37
CA TYR A 365 4.77 1.18 -9.52
C TYR A 365 5.21 -0.13 -10.14
N GLN A 366 6.48 -0.47 -9.91
CA GLN A 366 7.06 -1.74 -10.31
C GLN A 366 7.63 -2.46 -9.09
N VAL A 367 7.18 -3.69 -8.88
CA VAL A 367 7.83 -4.64 -7.97
C VAL A 367 8.67 -5.59 -8.81
N PHE A 368 9.83 -5.95 -8.27
CA PHE A 368 10.81 -6.82 -8.88
C PHE A 368 10.97 -8.11 -8.07
N ASP A 369 11.54 -9.13 -8.68
CA ASP A 369 11.97 -10.33 -7.96
C ASP A 369 13.32 -10.86 -8.45
N LYS A 370 13.93 -11.72 -7.65
CA LYS A 370 15.22 -12.35 -7.94
C LYS A 370 15.31 -13.70 -7.26
N ASP A 371 15.78 -14.70 -8.01
CA ASP A 371 16.21 -15.97 -7.44
C ASP A 371 17.57 -15.82 -6.77
N ILE A 372 17.66 -16.27 -5.52
CA ILE A 372 18.85 -16.20 -4.68
C ILE A 372 19.29 -17.58 -4.16
N SER A 373 18.80 -18.67 -4.77
CA SER A 373 19.09 -20.05 -4.38
C SER A 373 20.56 -20.48 -4.57
N GLN A 374 21.35 -19.71 -5.31
CA GLN A 374 22.76 -19.97 -5.61
C GLN A 374 23.72 -19.44 -4.55
#